data_AF-A0A7S2TQP1-F1
#
_entry.id   AF-A0A7S2TQP1-F1
#
_cell.length_a   1.000
_cell.length_b   1.000
_cell.length_c   1.000
_cell.angle_alpha   90.00
_cell.angle_beta   90.00
_cell.angle_gamma   90.00
#
_symmetry.space_group_name_H-M   'P 1'
#
loop_
_entity.id
_entity.type
_entity.pdbx_description
1 polymer ?
#
loop_
_entity_poly.entity_id
_entity_poly.type
_entity_poly.pdbx_seq_one_letter_code
_entity_poly.pdbx_strand_id
1 'polypeptide(L)'
;QRLELREDAQGEVHTIGLREIRCDSKEQLIDMIQFGNSVRSSGVTGANQSSSRSHAILQLTAKRRNGKTHGKYSFIDLAGSERAADTQGNKAKTRLEGAEINKSLLALKECIRALDQGASHRPFRGSKLTQVLKDSLIGNSRTIMI
;
A
#
# COMPACT_ATOMS: atom_id res chain seq x y z
N GLN A 1 -5.36 2.26 15.10
CA GLN A 1 -4.75 0.97 15.45
C GLN A 1 -3.61 0.69 14.47
N ARG A 2 -2.45 0.20 14.93
CA ARG A 2 -1.34 -0.23 14.07
C ARG A 2 -1.55 -1.69 13.68
N LEU A 3 -1.40 -2.02 12.39
CA LEU A 3 -1.55 -3.39 11.88
C LEU A 3 -0.19 -4.06 11.67
N GLU A 4 -0.18 -5.39 11.77
CA GLU A 4 0.99 -6.25 11.55
C GLU A 4 0.85 -7.04 10.26
N LEU A 5 1.98 -7.30 9.59
CA LEU A 5 2.04 -8.20 8.45
C LEU A 5 2.64 -9.52 8.92
N ARG A 6 2.03 -10.64 8.51
CA ARG A 6 2.55 -11.99 8.76
C ARG A 6 2.53 -12.79 7.48
N GLU A 7 3.54 -13.62 7.30
CA GLU A 7 3.65 -14.55 6.19
C GLU A 7 3.25 -15.94 6.70
N ASP A 8 2.36 -16.62 5.97
CA ASP A 8 1.97 -18.00 6.32
C ASP A 8 2.96 -19.04 5.77
N ALA A 9 2.68 -20.32 6.00
CA ALA A 9 3.53 -21.41 5.54
C ALA A 9 3.57 -21.56 4.00
N GLN A 10 2.59 -20.98 3.30
CA GLN A 10 2.49 -20.94 1.85
C GLN A 10 3.21 -19.72 1.26
N GLY A 11 3.69 -18.81 2.11
CA GLY A 11 4.35 -17.59 1.69
C GLY A 11 3.39 -16.44 1.36
N GLU A 12 2.09 -16.57 1.67
CA GLU A 12 1.12 -15.49 1.48
C GLU A 12 1.21 -14.49 2.62
N VAL A 13 1.11 -13.19 2.30
CA VAL A 13 1.24 -12.11 3.28
C VAL A 13 -0.14 -11.64 3.74
N HIS A 14 -0.40 -11.77 5.04
CA HIS A 14 -1.64 -11.41 5.70
C HIS A 14 -1.48 -10.17 6.57
N THR A 15 -2.44 -9.24 6.47
CA THR A 15 -2.50 -8.06 7.36
C THR A 15 -3.38 -8.37 8.56
N ILE A 16 -2.77 -8.61 9.71
CA ILE A 16 -3.46 -9.01 10.93
C ILE A 16 -4.25 -7.83 11.50
N GLY A 17 -5.53 -8.09 11.80
CA GLY A 17 -6.45 -7.08 12.33
C GLY A 17 -7.01 -6.12 11.28
N LEU A 18 -6.76 -6.38 9.98
CA LEU A 18 -7.43 -5.64 8.91
C LEU A 18 -8.93 -5.91 8.97
N ARG A 19 -9.73 -4.84 9.01
CA ARG A 19 -11.19 -4.94 8.99
C ARG A 19 -11.66 -4.99 7.55
N GLU A 20 -12.44 -6.02 7.21
CA GLU A 20 -13.19 -6.09 5.97
C GLU A 20 -14.63 -5.65 6.23
N ILE A 21 -15.15 -4.78 5.38
CA ILE A 21 -16.53 -4.28 5.46
C ILE A 21 -17.25 -4.79 4.22
N ARG A 22 -18.38 -5.45 4.44
CA ARG A 22 -19.25 -5.90 3.34
C ARG A 22 -19.97 -4.67 2.78
N CYS A 23 -19.84 -4.48 1.48
CA CYS A 23 -20.60 -3.47 0.73
C CYS A 23 -21.53 -4.20 -0.24
N ASP A 24 -22.84 -3.97 -0.12
CA ASP A 24 -23.87 -4.58 -0.96
C ASP A 24 -24.35 -3.64 -2.10
N SER A 25 -23.86 -2.40 -2.13
CA SER A 25 -24.18 -1.44 -3.19
C SER A 25 -22.98 -0.56 -3.57
N LYS A 26 -23.08 0.09 -4.73
CA LYS A 26 -22.06 1.04 -5.20
C LYS A 26 -21.95 2.25 -4.27
N GLU A 27 -23.07 2.71 -3.72
CA GLU A 27 -23.14 3.85 -2.80
C GLU A 27 -22.34 3.55 -1.53
N GLN A 28 -22.56 2.38 -0.92
CA GLN A 28 -21.80 1.97 0.26
C GLN A 28 -20.29 1.89 -0.01
N LEU A 29 -19.89 1.42 -1.21
CA LEU A 29 -18.49 1.42 -1.60
C LEU A 29 -17.92 2.84 -1.70
N ILE A 30 -18.65 3.76 -2.33
CA ILE A 30 -18.23 5.16 -2.45
C ILE A 30 -18.14 5.82 -1.06
N ASP A 31 -19.10 5.58 -0.19
CA ASP A 31 -19.09 6.09 1.19
C ASP A 31 -17.86 5.60 1.96
N MET A 32 -17.49 4.32 1.79
CA MET A 32 -16.29 3.76 2.39
C MET A 32 -15.00 4.39 1.88
N ILE A 33 -14.93 4.71 0.58
CA ILE A 33 -13.79 5.41 -0.02
C ILE A 33 -13.69 6.84 0.53
N GLN A 34 -14.82 7.55 0.62
CA GLN A 34 -14.87 8.91 1.17
C GLN A 34 -14.44 8.93 2.65
N PHE A 35 -14.93 7.99 3.44
CA PHE A 35 -14.51 7.82 4.83
C PHE A 35 -13.01 7.52 4.95
N GLY A 36 -12.47 6.63 4.12
CA GLY A 36 -11.03 6.34 4.10
C GLY A 36 -10.19 7.60 3.80
N ASN A 37 -10.64 8.40 2.82
CA ASN A 37 -9.97 9.65 2.44
C ASN A 37 -10.07 10.73 3.52
N SER A 38 -11.19 10.84 4.25
CA SER A 38 -11.32 11.82 5.33
C SER A 38 -10.38 11.51 6.50
N VAL A 39 -10.22 10.22 6.84
CA VAL A 39 -9.27 9.77 7.88
C VAL A 39 -7.82 9.96 7.42
N ARG A 40 -7.52 9.73 6.15
CA ARG A 40 -6.18 10.02 5.58
C ARG A 40 -5.84 11.51 5.64
N SER A 41 -6.84 12.37 5.45
CA SER A 41 -6.69 13.84 5.44
C SER A 41 -6.59 14.47 6.83
N SER A 42 -7.16 13.86 7.88
CA SER A 42 -7.22 14.46 9.21
C SER A 42 -5.93 14.32 10.06
N GLY A 43 -4.92 13.59 9.60
CA GLY A 43 -3.61 13.46 10.27
C GLY A 43 -2.71 14.72 10.19
N VAL A 44 -3.25 15.89 9.87
CA VAL A 44 -2.49 17.09 9.47
C VAL A 44 -2.16 17.98 10.67
N THR A 45 -0.86 18.13 10.94
CA THR A 45 -0.32 19.29 11.67
C THR A 45 0.75 19.96 10.79
N GLY A 46 0.36 20.98 10.02
CA GLY A 46 1.29 21.94 9.41
C GLY A 46 1.84 21.60 8.01
N ALA A 47 1.64 22.58 7.12
CA ALA A 47 2.36 22.88 5.86
C ALA A 47 2.25 21.95 4.64
N ASN A 48 2.04 20.63 4.73
CA ASN A 48 1.84 19.79 3.52
C ASN A 48 0.59 18.90 3.61
N GLN A 49 0.00 18.64 2.44
CA GLN A 49 -1.09 17.68 2.26
C GLN A 49 -0.62 16.25 2.65
N SER A 50 -1.22 15.69 3.70
CA SER A 50 -0.97 14.32 4.21
C SER A 50 -1.14 13.21 3.14
N SER A 51 -1.97 13.45 2.13
CA SER A 51 -2.14 12.52 1.00
C SER A 51 -0.82 12.23 0.28
N SER A 52 0.10 13.19 0.17
CA SER A 52 1.39 12.97 -0.48
C SER A 52 2.36 12.14 0.38
N ARG A 53 2.06 11.91 1.66
CA ARG A 53 3.00 11.34 2.64
C ARG A 53 2.66 9.95 3.14
N SER A 54 1.63 9.33 2.58
CA SER A 54 1.23 7.96 2.92
C SER A 54 0.78 7.22 1.66
N HIS A 55 1.18 5.96 1.55
CA HIS A 55 0.63 5.06 0.53
C HIS A 55 -0.75 4.61 0.98
N ALA A 56 -1.75 4.75 0.13
CA ALA A 56 -3.09 4.24 0.39
C ALA A 56 -3.33 2.97 -0.43
N ILE A 57 -3.94 1.97 0.20
CA ILE A 57 -4.29 0.69 -0.43
C ILE A 57 -5.77 0.44 -0.18
N LEU A 58 -6.57 0.45 -1.25
CA LEU A 58 -7.96 0.03 -1.24
C LEU A 58 -8.04 -1.36 -1.86
N GLN A 59 -8.57 -2.32 -1.10
CA GLN A 59 -8.73 -3.69 -1.57
C GLN A 59 -10.21 -4.06 -1.65
N LEU A 60 -10.68 -4.42 -2.84
CA LEU A 60 -12.01 -4.97 -3.07
C LEU A 60 -11.89 -6.48 -3.24
N THR A 61 -12.46 -7.22 -2.31
CA THR A 61 -12.44 -8.69 -2.32
C THR A 61 -13.80 -9.23 -2.74
N ALA A 62 -13.88 -9.86 -3.90
CA ALA A 62 -15.08 -10.60 -4.31
C ALA A 62 -15.06 -11.98 -3.64
N LYS A 63 -16.10 -12.31 -2.87
CA LYS A 63 -16.24 -13.62 -2.21
C LYS A 63 -17.41 -14.41 -2.81
N ARG A 64 -17.23 -15.73 -2.92
CA ARG A 64 -18.31 -16.65 -3.29
C ARG A 64 -19.28 -16.84 -2.12
N ARG A 65 -20.45 -17.44 -2.37
CA ARG A 65 -21.46 -17.75 -1.33
C ARG A 65 -20.91 -18.62 -0.19
N ASN A 66 -19.90 -19.45 -0.46
CA ASN A 66 -19.23 -20.29 0.54
C ASN A 66 -18.11 -19.55 1.32
N GLY A 67 -18.01 -18.23 1.19
CA GLY A 67 -17.02 -17.39 1.87
C GLY A 67 -15.62 -17.40 1.25
N LYS A 68 -15.34 -18.27 0.28
CA LYS A 68 -14.03 -18.33 -0.39
C LYS A 68 -13.82 -17.10 -1.29
N THR A 69 -12.63 -16.53 -1.24
CA THR A 69 -12.22 -15.45 -2.14
C THR A 69 -12.25 -15.94 -3.59
N HIS A 70 -13.00 -15.22 -4.42
CA HIS A 70 -13.05 -15.46 -5.86
C HIS A 70 -11.98 -14.67 -6.61
N GLY A 71 -11.74 -13.42 -6.18
CA GLY A 71 -10.83 -12.50 -6.82
C GLY A 71 -10.70 -11.21 -6.00
N LYS A 72 -9.70 -10.41 -6.37
CA LYS A 72 -9.29 -9.22 -5.63
C LYS A 72 -8.90 -8.12 -6.59
N TYR A 73 -9.39 -6.91 -6.35
CA TYR A 73 -8.90 -5.69 -6.98
C TYR A 73 -8.20 -4.85 -5.92
N SER A 74 -6.95 -4.49 -6.18
CA SER A 74 -6.17 -3.63 -5.31
C SER A 74 -5.87 -2.33 -6.04
N PHE A 75 -6.37 -1.21 -5.50
CA PHE A 75 -6.01 0.12 -5.93
C PHE A 75 -4.96 0.67 -4.97
N ILE A 76 -3.83 1.08 -5.52
CA ILE A 76 -2.69 1.54 -4.74
C ILE A 76 -2.35 2.95 -5.18
N ASP A 77 -2.53 3.89 -4.27
CA ASP A 77 -2.13 5.28 -4.44
C ASP A 77 -0.81 5.47 -3.70
N LEU A 78 0.26 5.67 -4.47
CA LEU A 78 1.61 5.82 -3.95
C LEU A 78 1.85 7.25 -3.50
N ALA A 79 2.49 7.40 -2.35
CA ALA A 79 2.98 8.68 -1.87
C ALA A 79 3.99 9.30 -2.85
N GLY A 80 4.13 10.62 -2.78
CA GLY A 80 5.06 11.37 -3.63
C GLY A 80 6.51 10.96 -3.40
N SER A 81 7.31 10.99 -4.47
CA SER A 81 8.73 10.64 -4.43
C SER A 81 9.64 11.87 -4.37
N GLU A 82 9.17 12.99 -3.80
CA GLU A 82 9.93 14.23 -3.72
C GLU A 82 11.31 14.01 -3.09
N ARG A 83 12.34 14.67 -3.63
CA ARG A 83 13.71 14.46 -3.20
C ARG A 83 13.94 15.17 -1.87
N ALA A 84 14.78 14.61 -1.02
CA ALA A 84 15.18 15.25 0.23
C ALA A 84 15.81 16.65 0.00
N ALA A 85 16.46 16.87 -1.15
CA ALA A 85 16.99 18.17 -1.56
C ALA A 85 15.89 19.24 -1.74
N ASP A 86 14.70 18.85 -2.16
CA ASP A 86 13.55 19.76 -2.35
C ASP A 86 12.91 20.17 -1.00
N THR A 87 13.40 19.59 0.10
CA THR A 87 12.89 19.79 1.47
C THR A 87 13.89 20.51 2.38
N GLN A 88 14.95 21.11 1.84
CA GLN A 88 15.90 21.89 2.65
C GLN A 88 15.18 23.06 3.33
N GLY A 89 15.13 23.03 4.67
CA GLY A 89 14.36 23.97 5.50
C GLY A 89 13.19 23.33 6.25
N ASN A 90 12.81 22.09 5.92
CA ASN A 90 11.73 21.38 6.62
C ASN A 90 12.16 20.87 8.00
N LYS A 91 11.21 20.89 8.95
CA LYS A 91 11.36 20.34 10.31
C LYS A 91 11.87 18.90 10.26
N ALA A 92 12.66 18.50 11.26
CA ALA A 92 13.27 17.16 11.33
C ALA A 92 12.24 16.02 11.14
N LYS A 93 11.05 16.14 11.72
CA LYS A 93 9.93 15.19 11.55
C LYS A 93 9.54 15.01 10.08
N THR A 94 9.37 16.10 9.34
CA THR A 94 9.03 16.07 7.91
C THR A 94 10.11 15.39 7.07
N ARG A 95 11.39 15.62 7.39
CA ARG A 95 12.50 14.94 6.69
C ARG A 95 12.50 13.43 6.94
N LEU A 96 12.21 12.99 8.17
CA LEU A 96 12.11 11.56 8.50
C LEU A 96 10.93 10.89 7.77
N GLU A 97 9.78 11.56 7.70
CA GLU A 97 8.62 11.07 6.90
C GLU A 97 8.99 10.90 5.42
N GLY A 98 9.61 11.93 4.82
CA GLY A 98 10.09 11.86 3.43
C GLY A 98 11.11 10.76 3.18
N ALA A 99 12.02 10.52 4.13
CA ALA A 99 12.99 9.44 4.03
C ALA A 99 12.32 8.05 4.03
N GLU A 100 11.33 7.82 4.90
CA GLU A 100 10.60 6.55 4.95
C GLU A 100 9.74 6.31 3.70
N ILE A 101 9.13 7.37 3.14
CA ILE A 101 8.42 7.29 1.86
C ILE A 101 9.39 6.86 0.76
N ASN A 102 10.51 7.56 0.61
CA ASN A 102 11.51 7.25 -0.42
C ASN A 102 12.12 5.85 -0.25
N LYS A 103 12.34 5.41 0.98
CA LYS A 103 12.79 4.04 1.28
C LYS A 103 11.79 3.00 0.78
N SER A 104 10.50 3.20 1.03
CA SER A 104 9.47 2.26 0.59
C SER A 104 9.30 2.22 -0.93
N LEU A 105 9.41 3.35 -1.61
CA LEU A 105 9.38 3.45 -3.07
C LEU A 105 10.63 2.86 -3.73
N LEU A 106 11.81 3.05 -3.14
CA LEU A 106 13.04 2.42 -3.59
C LEU A 106 12.94 0.89 -3.50
N ALA A 107 12.45 0.36 -2.38
CA ALA A 107 12.22 -1.08 -2.24
C ALA A 107 11.27 -1.62 -3.32
N LEU A 108 10.23 -0.86 -3.69
CA LEU A 108 9.31 -1.24 -4.77
C LEU A 108 10.03 -1.26 -6.14
N LYS A 109 10.82 -0.24 -6.45
CA LYS A 109 11.64 -0.19 -7.68
C LYS A 109 12.58 -1.39 -7.78
N GLU A 110 13.23 -1.74 -6.67
CA GLU A 110 14.13 -2.89 -6.61
C GLU A 110 13.40 -4.22 -6.81
N CYS A 111 12.19 -4.37 -6.27
CA CYS A 111 11.37 -5.55 -6.53
C CYS A 111 11.00 -5.67 -8.02
N ILE A 112 10.57 -4.57 -8.65
CA ILE A 112 10.21 -4.55 -10.08
C ILE A 112 11.44 -4.87 -10.94
N ARG A 113 12.60 -4.25 -10.64
CA ARG A 113 13.86 -4.54 -11.33
C ARG A 113 14.27 -6.01 -11.23
N ALA A 114 14.16 -6.60 -10.04
CA ALA A 114 14.45 -8.01 -9.83
C ALA A 114 13.49 -8.93 -10.61
N LEU A 115 12.22 -8.53 -10.77
CA LEU A 115 11.24 -9.26 -11.57
C LEU A 115 11.57 -9.22 -13.06
N ASP A 116 11.88 -8.04 -13.57
CA ASP A 116 12.27 -7.82 -14.97
C ASP A 116 13.52 -8.62 -15.35
N GLN A 117 14.49 -8.68 -14.44
CA GLN A 117 15.73 -9.44 -14.63
C GLN A 117 15.57 -10.96 -14.41
N GLY A 118 14.39 -11.45 -14.02
CA GLY A 118 14.18 -12.86 -13.71
C GLY A 118 15.01 -13.35 -12.52
N ALA A 119 15.36 -12.46 -11.58
CA ALA A 119 16.21 -12.80 -10.45
C ALA A 119 15.55 -13.86 -9.54
N SER A 120 16.37 -14.79 -9.04
CA SER A 120 15.94 -15.84 -8.10
C SER A 120 15.50 -15.26 -6.76
N HIS A 121 16.26 -14.29 -6.24
CA HIS A 121 15.91 -13.56 -5.03
C HIS A 121 15.19 -12.25 -5.36
N ARG A 122 14.03 -12.03 -4.72
CA ARG A 122 13.19 -10.84 -4.89
C ARG A 122 12.98 -10.16 -3.52
N PRO A 123 13.42 -8.91 -3.33
CA PRO A 123 13.54 -8.30 -2.01
C PRO A 123 12.22 -7.74 -1.44
N PHE A 124 11.13 -8.52 -1.47
CA PHE A 124 9.80 -8.08 -0.99
C PHE A 124 9.75 -7.74 0.50
N ARG A 125 10.78 -8.08 1.29
CA ARG A 125 10.87 -7.70 2.71
C ARG A 125 11.48 -6.30 2.93
N GLY A 126 11.93 -5.62 1.88
CA GLY A 126 12.58 -4.31 1.97
C GLY A 126 11.68 -3.19 2.50
N SER A 127 10.36 -3.32 2.39
CA SER A 127 9.39 -2.40 2.98
C SER A 127 8.06 -3.10 3.27
N LYS A 128 7.23 -2.53 4.15
CA LYS A 128 5.86 -3.03 4.36
C LYS A 128 5.02 -2.95 3.09
N LEU A 129 5.22 -1.91 2.27
CA LEU A 129 4.56 -1.74 0.99
C LEU A 129 4.85 -2.93 0.07
N THR A 130 6.12 -3.29 -0.09
CA THR A 130 6.52 -4.42 -0.95
C THR A 130 6.02 -5.76 -0.42
N GLN A 131 5.96 -5.96 0.91
CA GLN A 131 5.37 -7.16 1.49
C GLN A 131 3.88 -7.29 1.14
N VAL A 132 3.10 -6.20 1.25
CA VAL A 132 1.67 -6.19 0.90
C VAL A 132 1.44 -6.39 -0.60
N LEU A 133 2.33 -5.87 -1.43
CA LEU A 133 2.22 -5.96 -2.89
C LEU A 133 2.77 -7.27 -3.48
N LYS A 134 3.36 -8.15 -2.66
CA LYS A 134 3.97 -9.40 -3.10
C LYS A 134 3.03 -10.19 -4.02
N ASP A 135 1.82 -10.50 -3.55
CA ASP A 135 0.85 -11.30 -4.30
C ASP A 135 0.40 -10.61 -5.59
N SER A 136 0.31 -9.28 -5.60
CA SER A 136 -0.05 -8.53 -6.81
C SER A 136 1.05 -8.56 -7.87
N LEU A 137 2.31 -8.71 -7.48
CA LEU A 137 3.46 -8.64 -8.38
C LEU A 137 3.99 -10.00 -8.84
N ILE A 138 3.81 -11.06 -8.03
CA ILE A 138 4.30 -12.41 -8.37
C ILE A 138 3.24 -13.50 -8.37
N GLY A 139 2.04 -13.20 -7.85
CA GLY A 139 0.94 -14.15 -7.83
C GLY A 139 0.21 -14.22 -9.17
N ASN A 140 -0.91 -14.95 -9.18
CA ASN A 140 -1.83 -14.97 -10.32
C ASN A 140 -2.60 -13.64 -10.40
N SER A 141 -1.92 -12.61 -10.89
CA SER A 141 -2.39 -11.22 -10.92
C SER A 141 -2.07 -10.56 -12.25
N ARG A 142 -2.87 -9.56 -12.62
CA ARG A 142 -2.54 -8.60 -13.67
C ARG A 142 -2.38 -7.24 -13.01
N THR A 143 -1.20 -6.66 -13.17
CA THR A 143 -0.84 -5.39 -12.55
C THR A 143 -0.56 -4.36 -13.63
N ILE A 144 -1.14 -3.18 -13.45
CA ILE A 144 -0.95 -2.01 -14.32
C ILE A 144 -0.45 -0.88 -13.41
N MET A 145 0.60 -0.20 -13.85
CA MET A 145 1.11 1.03 -13.23
C MET A 145 0.76 2.20 -14.15
N ILE A 146 0.31 3.30 -13.55
CA ILE A 146 -0.08 4.54 -14.24
C ILE A 146 0.92 5.62 -13.87
#